data_AF-A0A946YVI9-F1
#
_entry.id   AF-A0A946YVI9-F1
#
_cell.length_a   1.000
_cell.length_b   1.000
_cell.length_c   1.000
_cell.angle_alpha   90.00
_cell.angle_beta   90.00
_cell.angle_gamma   90.00
#
_symmetry.space_group_name_H-M   'P 1'
#
loop_
_entity.id
_entity.type
_entity.pdbx_description
1 polymer ?
#
loop_
_entity_poly.entity_id
_entity_poly.type
_entity_poly.pdbx_seq_one_letter_code
_entity_poly.pdbx_strand_id
1 'polypeptide(L)'
;LSSDLADLNWHRFQDWDRSMDPKEARPAVLAFKGDTYLGLDVSQWSTRDFTHAQKNLRILSGLHGVLRPLDRIHPYRLEMGTKLATEAGKNLYEFWGDSITETIAAELEGHSPKVLVNCASKEYFKAVHPKQLDATVVTPQFLDLNNGGYKTIGFFAKRARGAMASWLIRSRAKSLKSVTKFEGLGYRYSEDRSTRSTPVFLRDH
;
A
#
# COMPACT_ATOMS: atom_id res chain seq x y z
N LEU A 1 -3.84 -21.81 -6.66
CA LEU A 1 -3.37 -22.07 -5.28
C LEU A 1 -3.07 -23.56 -5.16
N SER A 2 -2.12 -23.99 -4.33
CA SER A 2 -2.00 -25.41 -3.98
C SER A 2 -3.22 -25.83 -3.13
N SER A 3 -3.54 -27.12 -3.06
CA SER A 3 -4.62 -27.65 -2.22
C SER A 3 -4.42 -27.27 -0.76
N ASP A 4 -3.22 -27.51 -0.22
CA ASP A 4 -2.90 -27.27 1.18
C ASP A 4 -3.10 -25.80 1.57
N LEU A 5 -2.82 -24.89 0.64
CA LEU A 5 -3.01 -23.46 0.87
C LEU A 5 -4.47 -23.04 0.72
N ALA A 6 -5.26 -23.73 -0.09
CA ALA A 6 -6.70 -23.51 -0.16
C ALA A 6 -7.36 -24.00 1.13
N ASP A 7 -7.04 -25.21 1.60
CA ASP A 7 -7.57 -25.79 2.84
C ASP A 7 -7.21 -24.94 4.06
N LEU A 8 -5.95 -24.49 4.14
CA LEU A 8 -5.52 -23.58 5.21
C LEU A 8 -6.33 -22.27 5.23
N ASN A 9 -6.62 -21.68 4.07
CA ASN A 9 -7.42 -20.45 4.03
C ASN A 9 -8.91 -20.72 4.30
N TRP A 10 -9.42 -21.88 3.91
CA TRP A 10 -10.76 -22.31 4.27
C TRP A 10 -10.92 -22.39 5.79
N HIS A 11 -10.00 -23.07 6.48
CA HIS A 11 -9.99 -23.14 7.95
C HIS A 11 -9.90 -21.76 8.60
N ARG A 12 -9.02 -20.87 8.11
CA ARG A 12 -8.93 -19.48 8.61
C ARG A 12 -10.24 -18.72 8.56
N PHE A 13 -11.06 -18.95 7.54
CA PHE A 13 -12.38 -18.31 7.45
C PHE A 13 -13.43 -18.98 8.36
N GLN A 14 -13.33 -20.28 8.60
CA GLN A 14 -14.20 -20.99 9.56
C GLN A 14 -13.91 -20.60 11.01
N ASP A 15 -12.63 -20.46 11.34
CA ASP A 15 -12.15 -20.10 12.67
C ASP A 15 -12.19 -18.59 12.92
N TRP A 16 -12.70 -17.81 11.95
CA TRP A 16 -12.75 -16.36 12.06
C TRP A 16 -13.69 -15.93 13.17
N ASP A 17 -13.13 -15.24 14.16
CA ASP A 17 -13.90 -14.57 15.19
C ASP A 17 -13.75 -13.04 15.13
N ARG A 18 -14.58 -12.34 15.91
CA ARG A 18 -14.44 -10.88 16.08
C ARG A 18 -13.48 -10.52 17.20
N SER A 19 -12.91 -11.50 17.90
CA SER A 19 -11.93 -11.24 18.95
C SER A 19 -10.65 -10.74 18.28
N MET A 20 -9.96 -9.81 18.91
CA MET A 20 -8.66 -9.32 18.46
C MET A 20 -7.59 -9.72 19.48
N ASP A 21 -7.70 -10.95 20.00
CA ASP A 21 -6.75 -11.51 20.95
C ASP A 21 -5.34 -11.39 20.35
N PRO A 22 -4.38 -10.77 21.04
CA PRO A 22 -3.01 -10.67 20.57
C PRO A 22 -2.31 -11.99 20.20
N LYS A 23 -2.82 -13.12 20.68
CA LYS A 23 -2.33 -14.46 20.31
C LYS A 23 -2.68 -14.84 18.87
N GLU A 24 -3.87 -14.46 18.42
CA GLU A 24 -4.42 -14.84 17.12
C GLU A 24 -4.33 -13.70 16.09
N ALA A 25 -4.39 -12.44 16.55
CA ALA A 25 -4.38 -11.26 15.69
C ALA A 25 -3.12 -10.40 15.86
N ARG A 26 -2.52 -10.02 14.73
CA ARG A 26 -1.25 -9.26 14.68
C ARG A 26 -1.45 -7.90 14.01
N PRO A 27 -0.67 -6.87 14.39
CA PRO A 27 -0.63 -5.60 13.67
C PRO A 27 -0.42 -5.81 12.16
N ALA A 28 -1.25 -5.19 11.33
CA ALA A 28 -1.29 -5.40 9.88
C ALA A 28 0.10 -5.23 9.22
N VAL A 29 0.84 -4.19 9.60
CA VAL A 29 2.17 -3.90 9.03
C VAL A 29 3.23 -4.95 9.40
N LEU A 30 3.02 -5.70 10.48
CA LEU A 30 3.89 -6.78 10.95
C LEU A 30 3.46 -8.15 10.40
N ALA A 31 2.16 -8.30 10.13
CA ALA A 31 1.53 -9.53 9.66
C ALA A 31 1.78 -9.78 8.16
N PHE A 32 1.60 -8.76 7.33
CA PHE A 32 1.78 -8.91 5.88
C PHE A 32 3.24 -9.16 5.48
N LYS A 33 3.42 -9.96 4.42
CA LYS A 33 4.71 -10.35 3.85
C LYS A 33 4.69 -10.20 2.32
N GLY A 34 5.87 -10.05 1.73
CA GLY A 34 6.06 -9.89 0.27
C GLY A 34 6.94 -8.69 -0.06
N ASP A 35 7.25 -8.49 -1.35
CA ASP A 35 8.27 -7.52 -1.79
C ASP A 35 8.04 -6.10 -1.31
N THR A 36 6.79 -5.64 -1.31
CA THR A 36 6.42 -4.33 -0.78
C THR A 36 6.75 -4.22 0.71
N TYR A 37 6.45 -5.24 1.50
CA TYR A 37 6.72 -5.22 2.95
C TYR A 37 8.21 -5.44 3.26
N LEU A 38 8.93 -6.19 2.42
CA LEU A 38 10.39 -6.26 2.46
C LEU A 38 11.04 -4.90 2.18
N GLY A 39 10.49 -4.12 1.26
CA GLY A 39 10.95 -2.76 1.00
C GLY A 39 10.54 -1.77 2.10
N LEU A 40 9.37 -1.96 2.70
CA LEU A 40 8.89 -1.14 3.82
C LEU A 40 9.81 -1.27 5.04
N ASP A 41 10.34 -2.49 5.27
CA ASP A 41 11.34 -2.82 6.28
C ASP A 41 11.11 -2.12 7.63
N VAL A 42 9.98 -2.46 8.26
CA VAL A 42 9.58 -1.89 9.55
C VAL A 42 10.49 -2.29 10.71
N SER A 43 11.47 -3.18 10.50
CA SER A 43 12.51 -3.45 11.50
C SER A 43 13.38 -2.22 11.78
N GLN A 44 13.47 -1.30 10.82
CA GLN A 44 14.20 -0.04 10.95
C GLN A 44 13.39 1.07 11.64
N TRP A 45 12.15 0.81 12.03
CA TRP A 45 11.24 1.81 12.60
C TRP A 45 11.39 1.89 14.11
N SER A 46 11.58 3.10 14.61
CA SER A 46 11.41 3.43 16.02
C SER A 46 9.93 3.48 16.43
N THR A 47 9.63 3.51 17.74
CA THR A 47 8.28 3.77 18.25
C THR A 47 7.68 5.06 17.68
N ARG A 48 8.51 6.08 17.46
CA ARG A 48 8.09 7.35 16.84
C ARG A 48 7.73 7.17 15.37
N ASP A 49 8.38 6.26 14.66
CA ASP A 49 8.05 5.93 13.27
C ASP A 49 6.73 5.17 13.20
N PHE A 50 6.50 4.18 14.08
CA PHE A 50 5.20 3.50 14.17
C PHE A 50 4.07 4.47 14.50
N THR A 51 4.26 5.38 15.45
CA THR A 51 3.27 6.40 15.81
C THR A 51 2.96 7.31 14.62
N HIS A 52 3.98 7.68 13.85
CA HIS A 52 3.81 8.52 12.67
C HIS A 52 3.13 7.76 11.52
N ALA A 53 3.54 6.52 11.27
CA ALA A 53 2.94 5.63 10.28
C ALA A 53 1.46 5.37 10.57
N GLN A 54 1.09 5.20 11.85
CA GLN A 54 -0.31 5.00 12.23
C GLN A 54 -1.20 6.15 11.77
N LYS A 55 -0.65 7.37 11.70
CA LYS A 55 -1.36 8.57 11.22
C LYS A 55 -1.26 8.77 9.71
N ASN A 56 -0.18 8.32 9.05
CA ASN A 56 0.17 8.76 7.69
C ASN A 56 0.28 7.63 6.65
N LEU A 57 0.15 6.36 7.06
CA LEU A 57 0.19 5.20 6.17
C LEU A 57 -1.13 4.44 6.26
N ARG A 58 -1.66 4.02 5.11
CA ARG A 58 -2.81 3.12 5.02
C ARG A 58 -2.45 1.94 4.12
N ILE A 59 -2.98 0.76 4.46
CA ILE A 59 -2.80 -0.49 3.72
C ILE A 59 -4.15 -0.88 3.15
N LEU A 60 -4.25 -0.97 1.82
CA LEU A 60 -5.46 -1.46 1.16
C LEU A 60 -5.56 -2.98 1.31
N SER A 61 -6.76 -3.47 1.61
CA SER A 61 -7.05 -4.86 1.91
C SER A 61 -8.33 -5.31 1.20
N GLY A 62 -8.31 -6.49 0.58
CA GLY A 62 -9.53 -7.05 -0.01
C GLY A 62 -10.60 -7.41 1.03
N LEU A 63 -10.20 -7.78 2.25
CA LEU A 63 -11.11 -8.17 3.33
C LEU A 63 -11.50 -7.02 4.26
N HIS A 64 -10.58 -6.09 4.52
CA HIS A 64 -10.76 -5.02 5.50
C HIS A 64 -10.93 -3.63 4.86
N GLY A 65 -10.82 -3.52 3.53
CA GLY A 65 -10.89 -2.25 2.83
C GLY A 65 -9.62 -1.42 3.07
N VAL A 66 -9.60 -0.68 4.17
CA VAL A 66 -8.51 0.21 4.57
C VAL A 66 -8.04 -0.13 5.99
N LEU A 67 -6.76 -0.44 6.14
CA LEU A 67 -6.12 -0.72 7.43
C LEU A 67 -5.10 0.36 7.78
N ARG A 68 -5.00 0.69 9.07
CA ARG A 68 -3.85 1.39 9.64
C ARG A 68 -2.76 0.38 10.01
N PRO A 69 -1.47 0.77 10.05
CA PRO A 69 -0.35 -0.12 10.34
C PRO A 69 -0.50 -1.02 11.58
N LEU A 70 -1.07 -0.47 12.66
CA LEU A 70 -1.24 -1.15 13.95
C LEU A 70 -2.64 -1.73 14.18
N ASP A 71 -3.54 -1.64 13.20
CA ASP A 71 -4.81 -2.37 13.29
C ASP A 71 -4.49 -3.88 13.30
N ARG A 72 -5.12 -4.61 14.22
CA ARG A 72 -4.93 -6.05 14.33
C ARG A 72 -5.74 -6.76 13.27
N ILE A 73 -5.13 -7.75 12.64
CA ILE A 73 -5.77 -8.63 11.66
C ILE A 73 -5.50 -10.09 12.01
N HIS A 74 -6.50 -10.92 11.76
CA HIS A 74 -6.33 -12.37 11.70
C HIS A 74 -5.65 -12.75 10.38
N PRO A 75 -4.99 -13.93 10.30
CA PRO A 75 -4.46 -14.43 9.05
C PRO A 75 -5.60 -14.67 8.04
N TYR A 76 -5.50 -14.07 6.86
CA TYR A 76 -6.42 -14.33 5.75
C TYR A 76 -5.71 -14.27 4.42
N ARG A 77 -6.40 -14.73 3.37
CA ARG A 77 -6.01 -14.49 1.99
C ARG A 77 -7.24 -14.12 1.17
N LEU A 78 -7.32 -12.86 0.80
CA LEU A 78 -8.35 -12.32 -0.08
C LEU A 78 -7.78 -11.12 -0.82
N GLU A 79 -7.24 -11.37 -2.01
CA GLU A 79 -6.70 -10.34 -2.89
C GLU A 79 -7.83 -9.49 -3.49
N MET A 80 -7.61 -8.18 -3.66
CA MET A 80 -8.64 -7.26 -4.18
C MET A 80 -9.16 -7.66 -5.57
N GLY A 81 -8.31 -8.29 -6.40
CA GLY A 81 -8.70 -8.82 -7.71
C GLY A 81 -9.57 -10.08 -7.68
N THR A 82 -9.88 -10.66 -6.52
CA THR A 82 -10.64 -11.91 -6.40
C THR A 82 -12.07 -11.72 -6.94
N LYS A 83 -12.49 -12.63 -7.82
CA LYS A 83 -13.87 -12.71 -8.31
C LYS A 83 -14.73 -13.43 -7.28
N LEU A 84 -15.10 -12.71 -6.22
CA LEU A 84 -16.02 -13.18 -5.19
C LEU A 84 -17.37 -12.48 -5.39
N ALA A 85 -18.40 -13.26 -5.73
CA ALA A 85 -19.76 -12.75 -5.78
C ALA A 85 -20.34 -12.67 -4.36
N THR A 86 -21.02 -11.56 -4.08
CA THR A 86 -21.67 -11.25 -2.81
C THR A 86 -23.03 -10.61 -3.11
N GLU A 87 -23.89 -10.45 -2.10
CA GLU A 87 -25.15 -9.70 -2.27
C GLU A 87 -24.93 -8.24 -2.70
N ALA A 88 -23.76 -7.67 -2.38
CA ALA A 88 -23.39 -6.29 -2.73
C ALA A 88 -22.66 -6.16 -4.09
N GLY A 89 -22.40 -7.24 -4.82
CA GLY A 89 -21.76 -7.15 -6.14
C GLY A 89 -21.01 -8.41 -6.58
N LYS A 90 -20.58 -8.45 -7.84
CA LYS A 90 -19.99 -9.64 -8.47
C LYS A 90 -18.48 -9.81 -8.23
N ASN A 91 -17.86 -8.85 -7.55
CA ASN A 91 -16.44 -8.83 -7.20
C ASN A 91 -16.19 -7.83 -6.06
N LEU A 92 -14.97 -7.82 -5.52
CA LEU A 92 -14.63 -6.96 -4.38
C LEU A 92 -14.65 -5.46 -4.70
N TYR A 93 -14.41 -5.04 -5.95
CA TYR A 93 -14.53 -3.62 -6.32
C TYR A 93 -15.97 -3.12 -6.18
N GLU A 94 -16.95 -3.95 -6.58
CA GLU A 94 -18.37 -3.62 -6.43
C GLU A 94 -18.81 -3.72 -4.97
N PHE A 95 -18.36 -4.75 -4.25
CA PHE A 95 -18.64 -4.91 -2.82
C PHE A 95 -18.18 -3.68 -2.01
N TRP A 96 -16.97 -3.18 -2.27
CA TRP A 96 -16.46 -2.01 -1.56
C TRP A 96 -17.08 -0.70 -2.06
N GLY A 97 -17.46 -0.62 -3.34
CA GLY A 97 -18.07 0.57 -3.92
C GLY A 97 -17.21 1.82 -3.66
N ASP A 98 -17.82 2.85 -3.08
CA ASP A 98 -17.12 4.10 -2.72
C ASP A 98 -16.50 4.09 -1.30
N SER A 99 -16.78 3.09 -0.46
CA SER A 99 -16.47 3.13 0.98
C SER A 99 -14.97 3.21 1.29
N ILE A 100 -14.11 2.60 0.46
CA ILE A 100 -12.65 2.76 0.56
C ILE A 100 -12.24 4.21 0.27
N THR A 101 -12.83 4.83 -0.75
CA THR A 101 -12.54 6.21 -1.14
C THR A 101 -13.03 7.18 -0.07
N GLU A 102 -14.24 6.99 0.44
CA GLU A 102 -14.82 7.79 1.53
C GLU A 102 -13.97 7.70 2.80
N THR A 103 -13.49 6.51 3.15
CA THR A 103 -12.58 6.32 4.29
C THR A 103 -11.28 7.09 4.11
N ILE A 104 -10.67 7.04 2.92
CA ILE A 104 -9.45 7.80 2.61
C ILE A 104 -9.72 9.31 2.62
N ALA A 105 -10.86 9.76 2.09
CA ALA A 105 -11.25 11.17 2.09
C ALA A 105 -11.38 11.70 3.52
N ALA A 106 -12.05 10.97 4.41
CA ALA A 106 -12.21 11.34 5.81
C ALA A 106 -10.86 11.45 6.54
N GLU A 107 -9.92 10.54 6.26
CA GLU A 107 -8.56 10.60 6.81
C GLU A 107 -7.78 11.83 6.32
N LEU A 108 -7.96 12.21 5.05
CA LEU A 108 -7.29 13.36 4.44
C LEU A 108 -7.74 14.70 5.02
N GLU A 109 -8.93 14.81 5.63
CA GLU A 109 -9.38 16.04 6.30
C GLU A 109 -8.44 16.47 7.44
N GLY A 110 -7.73 15.52 8.06
CA GLY A 110 -6.71 15.82 9.07
C GLY A 110 -5.38 16.34 8.51
N HIS A 111 -5.23 16.46 7.19
CA HIS A 111 -3.97 16.78 6.52
C HIS A 111 -4.02 18.14 5.81
N SER A 112 -2.96 18.94 6.00
CA SER A 112 -2.75 20.19 5.26
C SER A 112 -1.28 20.29 4.84
N PRO A 113 -0.96 20.25 3.53
CA PRO A 113 -1.87 20.06 2.39
C PRO A 113 -2.42 18.63 2.30
N LYS A 114 -3.60 18.46 1.68
CA LYS A 114 -4.21 17.15 1.38
C LYS A 114 -3.47 16.47 0.21
N VAL A 115 -2.60 15.52 0.54
CA VAL A 115 -1.77 14.78 -0.42
C VAL A 115 -1.83 13.30 -0.16
N LEU A 116 -2.13 12.52 -1.20
CA LEU A 116 -2.09 11.06 -1.18
C LEU A 116 -0.95 10.56 -2.05
N VAL A 117 0.07 9.94 -1.44
CA VAL A 117 1.12 9.24 -2.20
C VAL A 117 0.72 7.78 -2.40
N ASN A 118 0.37 7.43 -3.62
CA ASN A 118 -0.01 6.08 -4.02
C ASN A 118 1.22 5.19 -4.22
N CYS A 119 1.53 4.39 -3.22
CA CYS A 119 2.50 3.29 -3.29
C CYS A 119 1.83 1.91 -3.44
N ALA A 120 0.53 1.85 -3.70
CA ALA A 120 -0.20 0.60 -3.89
C ALA A 120 0.06 0.00 -5.29
N SER A 121 -0.42 -1.23 -5.51
CA SER A 121 -0.51 -1.78 -6.87
C SER A 121 -1.72 -1.22 -7.60
N LYS A 122 -1.71 -1.32 -8.93
CA LYS A 122 -2.89 -0.96 -9.75
C LYS A 122 -4.12 -1.78 -9.35
N GLU A 123 -3.93 -3.04 -8.96
CA GLU A 123 -5.02 -3.92 -8.50
C GLU A 123 -5.70 -3.34 -7.26
N TYR A 124 -4.94 -3.00 -6.21
CA TYR A 124 -5.53 -2.45 -4.99
C TYR A 124 -6.04 -1.02 -5.20
N PHE A 125 -5.28 -0.17 -5.89
CA PHE A 125 -5.67 1.24 -6.09
C PHE A 125 -6.87 1.41 -7.02
N LYS A 126 -7.25 0.37 -7.79
CA LYS A 126 -8.49 0.38 -8.58
C LYS A 126 -9.75 0.47 -7.69
N ALA A 127 -9.66 0.07 -6.43
CA ALA A 127 -10.74 0.24 -5.46
C ALA A 127 -10.82 1.66 -4.85
N VAL A 128 -9.94 2.57 -5.27
CA VAL A 128 -9.97 3.99 -4.89
C VAL A 128 -10.41 4.79 -6.11
N HIS A 129 -11.23 5.83 -5.89
CA HIS A 129 -11.72 6.74 -6.93
C HIS A 129 -11.07 8.13 -6.77
N PRO A 130 -9.85 8.37 -7.28
CA PRO A 130 -9.10 9.62 -7.07
C PRO A 130 -9.85 10.90 -7.40
N LYS A 131 -10.77 10.86 -8.36
CA LYS A 131 -11.57 12.03 -8.78
C LYS A 131 -12.56 12.50 -7.71
N GLN A 132 -12.91 11.64 -6.76
CA GLN A 132 -13.77 11.97 -5.62
C GLN A 132 -12.95 12.51 -4.43
N LEU A 133 -11.62 12.45 -4.48
CA LEU A 133 -10.76 12.98 -3.42
C LEU A 133 -10.47 14.46 -3.66
N ASP A 134 -10.76 15.31 -2.67
CA ASP A 134 -10.25 16.68 -2.59
C ASP A 134 -8.77 16.68 -2.17
N ALA A 135 -7.91 16.03 -2.96
CA ALA A 135 -6.50 15.88 -2.63
C ALA A 135 -5.62 15.74 -3.88
N THR A 136 -4.36 16.15 -3.74
CA THR A 136 -3.36 15.86 -4.77
C THR A 136 -2.92 14.39 -4.65
N VAL A 137 -3.23 13.59 -5.68
CA VAL A 137 -2.77 12.19 -5.76
C VAL A 137 -1.47 12.13 -6.55
N VAL A 138 -0.44 11.53 -5.94
CA VAL A 138 0.87 11.32 -6.55
C VAL A 138 1.21 9.85 -6.60
N THR A 139 1.58 9.34 -7.77
CA THR A 139 1.92 7.93 -7.97
C THR A 139 3.35 7.80 -8.47
N PRO A 140 4.34 7.59 -7.58
CA PRO A 140 5.72 7.35 -7.97
C PRO A 140 5.85 6.12 -8.88
N GLN A 141 6.66 6.25 -9.93
CA GLN A 141 7.02 5.14 -10.81
C GLN A 141 8.48 4.76 -10.62
N PHE A 142 8.76 3.46 -10.56
CA PHE A 142 10.10 2.91 -10.41
C PHE A 142 10.41 2.08 -11.66
N LEU A 143 11.43 2.51 -12.40
CA LEU A 143 11.86 1.91 -13.65
C LEU A 143 13.31 1.46 -13.54
N ASP A 144 13.58 0.26 -14.02
CA ASP A 144 14.91 -0.34 -14.04
C ASP A 144 15.40 -0.41 -15.50
N LEU A 145 16.69 -0.18 -15.70
CA LEU A 145 17.34 -0.34 -17.00
C LEU A 145 17.34 -1.83 -17.40
N ASN A 146 16.67 -2.16 -18.50
CA ASN A 146 16.58 -3.52 -19.01
C ASN A 146 16.61 -3.51 -20.55
N ASN A 147 17.59 -4.20 -21.15
CA ASN A 147 17.79 -4.29 -22.60
C ASN A 147 17.78 -2.92 -23.31
N GLY A 148 18.55 -1.96 -22.76
CA GLY A 148 18.72 -0.63 -23.35
C GLY A 148 17.57 0.37 -23.11
N GLY A 149 16.56 0.00 -22.32
CA GLY A 149 15.46 0.92 -21.97
C GLY A 149 14.95 0.76 -20.54
N TYR A 150 14.34 1.81 -20.01
CA TYR A 150 13.77 1.80 -18.66
C TYR A 150 12.36 1.21 -18.66
N LYS A 151 12.14 0.18 -17.85
CA LYS A 151 10.84 -0.51 -17.72
C LYS A 151 10.54 -0.83 -16.26
N THR A 152 9.26 -0.94 -15.92
CA THR A 152 8.85 -1.43 -14.60
C THR A 152 9.12 -2.92 -14.49
N ILE A 153 10.06 -3.32 -13.62
CA ILE A 153 10.27 -4.72 -13.25
C ILE A 153 9.49 -5.02 -11.97
N GLY A 154 8.52 -5.93 -12.04
CA GLY A 154 7.48 -6.09 -11.02
C GLY A 154 7.99 -6.27 -9.59
N PHE A 155 8.97 -7.16 -9.37
CA PHE A 155 9.57 -7.41 -8.06
C PHE A 155 10.28 -6.16 -7.50
N PHE A 156 11.13 -5.51 -8.31
CA PHE A 156 11.84 -4.31 -7.91
C PHE A 156 10.91 -3.13 -7.64
N ALA A 157 9.91 -2.92 -8.51
CA ALA A 157 8.94 -1.84 -8.34
C ALA A 157 8.04 -2.04 -7.11
N LYS A 158 7.73 -3.28 -6.70
CA LYS A 158 7.02 -3.55 -5.44
C LYS A 158 7.90 -3.18 -4.25
N ARG A 159 9.15 -3.64 -4.24
CA ARG A 159 10.11 -3.33 -3.17
C ARG A 159 10.37 -1.82 -3.06
N ALA A 160 10.53 -1.13 -4.19
CA ALA A 160 10.75 0.32 -4.23
C ALA A 160 9.55 1.11 -3.69
N ARG A 161 8.32 0.68 -3.98
CA ARG A 161 7.09 1.27 -3.39
C ARG A 161 7.07 1.16 -1.87
N GLY A 162 7.44 0.00 -1.33
CA GLY A 162 7.63 -0.18 0.11
C GLY A 162 8.68 0.76 0.69
N ALA A 163 9.85 0.82 0.06
CA ALA A 163 10.95 1.66 0.49
C ALA A 163 10.60 3.16 0.45
N MET A 164 9.86 3.60 -0.57
CA MET A 164 9.33 4.96 -0.66
C MET A 164 8.40 5.28 0.51
N ALA A 165 7.43 4.40 0.79
CA ALA A 165 6.53 4.59 1.93
C ALA A 165 7.31 4.67 3.26
N SER A 166 8.28 3.75 3.47
CA SER A 166 9.14 3.75 4.66
C SER A 166 9.96 5.03 4.78
N TRP A 167 10.54 5.48 3.67
CA TRP A 167 11.33 6.70 3.62
C TRP A 167 10.49 7.94 3.95
N LEU A 168 9.26 8.05 3.41
CA LEU A 168 8.35 9.15 3.72
C LEU A 168 8.02 9.22 5.22
N ILE A 169 7.75 8.06 5.83
CA ILE A 169 7.52 7.95 7.27
C ILE A 169 8.77 8.39 8.03
N ARG A 170 9.91 7.76 7.79
CA ARG A 170 11.16 7.97 8.56
C ARG A 170 11.72 9.37 8.41
N SER A 171 11.64 9.96 7.21
CA SER A 171 12.09 11.33 6.94
C SER A 171 11.12 12.41 7.42
N ARG A 172 9.92 12.03 7.90
CA ARG A 172 8.83 12.96 8.25
C ARG A 172 8.54 13.93 7.11
N ALA A 173 8.46 13.41 5.88
CA ALA A 173 8.22 14.20 4.70
C ALA A 173 6.91 15.03 4.83
N LYS A 174 7.02 16.35 4.68
CA LYS A 174 5.89 17.29 4.85
C LYS A 174 5.40 17.92 3.54
N SER A 175 6.00 17.57 2.41
CA SER A 175 5.70 18.22 1.13
C SER A 175 5.83 17.26 -0.03
N LEU A 176 5.14 17.58 -1.13
CA LEU A 176 5.28 16.88 -2.41
C LEU A 176 6.72 16.88 -2.93
N LYS A 177 7.44 18.00 -2.75
CA LYS A 177 8.85 18.12 -3.14
C LYS A 177 9.76 17.16 -2.36
N SER A 178 9.34 16.71 -1.17
CA SER A 178 10.09 15.69 -0.45
C SER A 178 10.10 14.37 -1.21
N VAL A 179 9.02 13.99 -1.88
CA VAL A 179 8.94 12.70 -2.62
C VAL A 179 10.09 12.55 -3.62
N THR A 180 10.49 13.63 -4.31
CA THR A 180 11.56 13.61 -5.32
C THR A 180 12.97 13.42 -4.71
N LYS A 181 13.10 13.49 -3.38
CA LYS A 181 14.38 13.29 -2.66
C LYS A 181 14.60 11.83 -2.23
N PHE A 182 13.74 10.92 -2.66
CA PHE A 182 13.92 9.50 -2.39
C PHE A 182 15.16 8.95 -3.13
N GLU A 183 16.06 8.33 -2.38
CA GLU A 183 17.32 7.73 -2.87
C GLU A 183 17.47 6.27 -2.41
N GLY A 184 16.36 5.56 -2.20
CA GLY A 184 16.38 4.18 -1.73
C GLY A 184 16.70 3.18 -2.83
N LEU A 185 17.42 2.10 -2.49
CA LEU A 185 17.64 0.92 -3.33
C LEU A 185 18.36 1.20 -4.67
N GLY A 186 19.14 2.29 -4.76
CA GLY A 186 19.87 2.71 -5.97
C GLY A 186 19.01 3.46 -6.99
N TYR A 187 17.76 3.82 -6.65
CA TYR A 187 16.93 4.64 -7.50
C TYR A 187 17.30 6.13 -7.40
N ARG A 188 17.21 6.85 -8.52
CA ARG A 188 17.38 8.30 -8.62
C ARG A 188 16.20 8.95 -9.31
N TYR A 189 15.81 10.14 -8.88
CA TYR A 189 14.75 10.91 -9.53
C TYR A 189 15.14 11.34 -10.96
N SER A 190 14.21 11.26 -11.90
CA SER A 190 14.37 11.69 -13.30
C SER A 190 13.38 12.81 -13.59
N GLU A 191 13.86 14.05 -13.61
CA GLU A 191 13.04 15.23 -13.84
C GLU A 191 12.42 15.23 -15.25
N ASP A 192 13.19 14.82 -16.25
CA ASP A 192 12.81 14.75 -17.66
C ASP A 192 11.65 13.79 -17.94
N ARG A 193 11.49 12.73 -17.14
CA ARG A 193 10.41 11.74 -17.28
C ARG A 193 9.26 11.98 -16.31
N SER A 194 9.41 12.92 -15.40
CA SER A 194 8.45 13.14 -14.32
C SER A 194 7.38 14.14 -14.69
N THR A 195 6.19 13.93 -14.16
CA THR A 195 5.16 14.97 -14.04
C THR A 195 4.90 15.26 -12.57
N ARG A 196 4.17 16.36 -12.29
CA ARG A 196 3.81 16.73 -10.91
C ARG A 196 3.09 15.60 -10.15
N SER A 197 2.28 14.79 -10.84
CA SER A 197 1.53 13.67 -10.25
C SER A 197 2.25 12.33 -10.35
N THR A 198 3.33 12.25 -11.12
CA THR A 198 3.99 10.99 -11.48
C THR A 198 5.51 11.16 -11.46
N PRO A 199 6.13 11.26 -10.27
CA PRO A 199 7.58 11.31 -10.17
C PRO A 199 8.17 9.95 -10.59
N VAL A 200 9.12 9.98 -11.50
CA VAL A 200 9.79 8.81 -12.06
C VAL A 200 11.16 8.65 -11.42
N PHE A 201 11.44 7.43 -10.97
CA PHE A 201 12.70 7.03 -10.38
C PHE A 201 13.34 5.95 -11.24
N LEU A 202 14.59 6.16 -11.63
CA LEU A 202 15.37 5.29 -12.50
C LEU A 202 16.44 4.56 -11.69
N ARG A 203 16.69 3.31 -12.01
CA ARG A 203 17.82 2.56 -11.45
C ARG A 203 18.60 1.87 -12.57
N ASP A 204 19.91 2.04 -12.49
CA ASP A 204 20.88 1.38 -13.36
C ASP A 204 21.49 0.26 -12.52
N HIS A 205 21.67 -0.92 -13.12
CA HIS A 205 22.24 -2.07 -12.42
C HIS A 205 23.73 -1.91 -12.19
#